data_AF-A0A6J0M753-F1
#
_entry.id   AF-A0A6J0M753-F1
#
_cell.length_a   1.000
_cell.length_b   1.000
_cell.length_c   1.000
_cell.angle_alpha   90.00
_cell.angle_beta   90.00
_cell.angle_gamma   90.00
#
_symmetry.space_group_name_H-M   'P 1'
#
loop_
_entity.id
_entity.type
_entity.pdbx_description
1 polymer ?
#
loop_
_entity_poly.entity_id
_entity_poly.type
_entity_poly.pdbx_seq_one_letter_code
_entity_poly.pdbx_strand_id
1 'polypeptide(L)'
;MDRGGEISDSIPDDLIVEIFSRLPAKSAARFRCLSKLWYSMLHRSYFTELFLTRSRTRPRLLFVFELSGKFSVYSSPQLQNPYKKSSLVAPVDLDMMSLDFDGFTSGLIYFSSMYFWDKSGLDLESSRPVIYNPSTKHYVSLPKQPRSRHRRYMGSFLGFDPIDKQFKVLWIRTTGISSYKILTLGTGKMRWRNIQSPLNHEAYKPCLCINGVLYYLASSSSDSSFTPLLVCFDVRSEKFKFIDAEFFAYIRTQFINYKGRFGVTQWKNDGELRVWVLEDVEKQKWSKNVYTFPAINEIVGVAGATSTGDIVLSMRYRTSKPFYVFYFNLERNTLQSVEIQGFGECDDENSYSVNVFVDYVEDLNLNDAKYLNSIKGQNHKENSATTLSLKNKQQTTFLLNKLRTNY
;
A
#
# COMPACT_ATOMS: atom_id res chain seq x y z
N MET A 1 -65.49 2.52 -6.83
CA MET A 1 -64.67 1.88 -7.87
C MET A 1 -64.01 3.04 -8.61
N ASP A 2 -62.70 3.24 -8.64
CA ASP A 2 -61.56 2.43 -8.25
C ASP A 2 -60.42 3.45 -8.03
N ARG A 3 -59.74 3.44 -6.88
CA ARG A 3 -58.53 4.25 -6.70
C ARG A 3 -57.40 3.44 -7.30
N GLY A 4 -56.93 3.83 -8.48
CA GLY A 4 -55.71 3.29 -9.06
C GLY A 4 -54.58 3.45 -8.05
N GLY A 5 -54.15 2.34 -7.46
CA GLY A 5 -52.96 2.29 -6.63
C GLY A 5 -51.76 2.52 -7.54
N GLU A 6 -51.06 3.63 -7.34
CA GLU A 6 -49.71 3.80 -7.88
C GLU A 6 -48.83 2.72 -7.25
N ILE A 7 -48.52 1.69 -8.03
CA ILE A 7 -47.48 0.73 -7.69
C ILE A 7 -46.18 1.52 -7.81
N SER A 8 -45.62 1.93 -6.67
CA SER A 8 -44.24 2.43 -6.61
C SER A 8 -43.34 1.27 -7.06
N ASP A 9 -42.82 1.34 -8.29
CA ASP A 9 -41.77 0.47 -8.83
C ASP A 9 -40.43 0.72 -8.13
N SER A 10 -40.40 0.54 -6.81
CA SER A 10 -39.18 0.67 -6.01
C SER A 10 -38.36 -0.60 -6.16
N ILE A 11 -37.11 -0.44 -6.60
CA ILE A 11 -36.14 -1.53 -6.65
C ILE A 11 -36.02 -2.14 -5.23
N PRO A 12 -36.20 -3.47 -5.08
CA PRO A 12 -36.00 -4.17 -3.82
C PRO A 12 -34.65 -3.88 -3.15
N ASP A 13 -34.65 -3.77 -1.82
CA ASP A 13 -33.46 -3.41 -1.01
C ASP A 13 -32.29 -4.39 -1.20
N ASP A 14 -32.57 -5.68 -1.38
CA ASP A 14 -31.61 -6.73 -1.64
C ASP A 14 -30.90 -6.53 -3.00
N LEU A 15 -31.64 -6.14 -4.03
CA LEU A 15 -31.08 -5.80 -5.33
C LEU A 15 -30.22 -4.53 -5.25
N ILE A 16 -30.62 -3.52 -4.47
CA ILE A 16 -29.80 -2.33 -4.23
C ILE A 16 -28.47 -2.70 -3.56
N VAL A 17 -28.51 -3.53 -2.52
CA VAL A 17 -27.31 -4.07 -1.85
C VAL A 17 -26.43 -4.84 -2.83
N GLU A 18 -27.03 -5.66 -3.68
CA GLU A 18 -26.32 -6.40 -4.70
C GLU A 18 -25.66 -5.47 -5.74
N ILE A 19 -26.34 -4.45 -6.23
CA ILE A 19 -25.78 -3.50 -7.19
C ILE A 19 -24.62 -2.74 -6.56
N PHE A 20 -24.83 -2.14 -5.40
CA PHE A 20 -23.82 -1.30 -4.76
C PHE A 20 -22.57 -2.06 -4.33
N SER A 21 -22.70 -3.33 -3.95
CA SER A 21 -21.54 -4.16 -3.59
C SER A 21 -20.72 -4.66 -4.80
N ARG A 22 -21.15 -4.38 -6.04
CA ARG A 22 -20.36 -4.60 -7.27
C ARG A 22 -19.63 -3.34 -7.74
N LEU A 23 -19.94 -2.18 -7.17
CA LEU A 23 -19.33 -0.91 -7.55
C LEU A 23 -17.96 -0.72 -6.90
N PRO A 24 -17.07 0.12 -7.48
CA PRO A 24 -15.84 0.55 -6.80
C PRO A 24 -16.15 1.25 -5.46
N ALA A 25 -15.21 1.20 -4.51
CA ALA A 25 -15.41 1.74 -3.17
C ALA A 25 -15.78 3.24 -3.19
N LYS A 26 -15.14 4.02 -4.06
CA LYS A 26 -15.43 5.45 -4.26
C LYS A 26 -16.87 5.71 -4.67
N SER A 27 -17.43 4.86 -5.54
CA SER A 27 -18.82 4.98 -5.97
C SER A 27 -19.76 4.60 -4.83
N ALA A 28 -19.54 3.45 -4.18
CA ALA A 28 -20.33 3.01 -3.03
C ALA A 28 -20.34 4.05 -1.91
N ALA A 29 -19.20 4.70 -1.62
CA ALA A 29 -19.10 5.78 -0.64
C ALA A 29 -19.95 7.01 -1.01
N ARG A 30 -20.02 7.39 -2.30
CA ARG A 30 -20.86 8.51 -2.76
C ARG A 30 -22.35 8.23 -2.59
N PHE A 31 -22.80 6.99 -2.82
CA PHE A 31 -24.21 6.60 -2.65
C PHE A 31 -24.69 6.76 -1.19
N ARG A 32 -23.80 6.69 -0.21
CA ARG A 32 -24.12 6.98 1.21
C ARG A 32 -24.65 8.41 1.42
N CYS A 33 -24.29 9.36 0.57
CA CYS A 33 -24.68 10.75 0.71
C CYS A 33 -26.01 11.10 0.02
N LEU A 34 -26.58 10.17 -0.77
CA LEU A 34 -27.73 10.47 -1.62
C LEU A 34 -29.08 10.21 -0.92
N SER A 35 -29.12 9.36 0.10
CA SER A 35 -30.33 9.07 0.87
C SER A 35 -29.99 8.51 2.26
N LYS A 36 -30.84 8.79 3.25
CA LYS A 36 -30.75 8.21 4.60
C LYS A 36 -30.90 6.69 4.58
N LEU A 37 -31.74 6.16 3.69
CA LEU A 37 -31.95 4.72 3.52
C LEU A 37 -30.66 4.06 3.05
N TRP A 38 -30.07 4.57 1.97
CA TRP A 38 -28.82 4.05 1.43
C TRP A 38 -27.65 4.23 2.39
N TYR A 39 -27.59 5.36 3.10
CA TYR A 39 -26.63 5.55 4.19
C TYR A 39 -26.70 4.39 5.20
N SER A 40 -27.90 4.10 5.71
CA SER A 40 -28.13 3.01 6.67
C SER A 40 -27.75 1.65 6.08
N MET A 41 -28.24 1.32 4.88
CA MET A 41 -27.97 0.04 4.22
C MET A 41 -26.48 -0.19 3.97
N LEU A 42 -25.77 0.81 3.43
CA LEU A 42 -24.36 0.76 3.07
C LEU A 42 -23.41 0.85 4.27
N HIS A 43 -23.94 1.07 5.47
CA HIS A 43 -23.20 1.07 6.73
C HIS A 43 -23.40 -0.23 7.53
N ARG A 44 -24.34 -1.10 7.12
CA ARG A 44 -24.54 -2.40 7.77
C ARG A 44 -23.31 -3.29 7.61
N SER A 45 -22.94 -4.00 8.67
CA SER A 45 -21.83 -4.97 8.65
C SER A 45 -21.96 -5.98 7.52
N TYR A 46 -23.18 -6.48 7.28
CA TYR A 46 -23.49 -7.38 6.18
C TYR A 46 -23.08 -6.81 4.81
N PHE A 47 -23.42 -5.55 4.51
CA PHE A 47 -23.04 -4.92 3.25
C PHE A 47 -21.52 -4.86 3.13
N THR A 48 -20.85 -4.46 4.20
CA THR A 48 -19.41 -4.27 4.19
C THR A 48 -18.63 -5.58 4.04
N GLU A 49 -19.11 -6.66 4.66
CA GLU A 49 -18.57 -8.01 4.48
C GLU A 49 -18.83 -8.55 3.07
N LEU A 50 -20.03 -8.33 2.53
CA LEU A 50 -20.38 -8.69 1.15
C LEU A 50 -19.49 -7.94 0.14
N PHE A 51 -19.29 -6.64 0.36
CA PHE A 51 -18.41 -5.81 -0.46
C PHE A 51 -16.99 -6.36 -0.45
N LEU A 52 -16.42 -6.62 0.74
CA LEU A 52 -15.08 -7.15 0.88
C LEU A 52 -14.94 -8.53 0.20
N THR A 53 -15.91 -9.41 0.38
CA THR A 53 -15.95 -10.73 -0.25
C THR A 53 -15.93 -10.60 -1.77
N ARG A 54 -16.73 -9.71 -2.34
CA ARG A 54 -16.76 -9.45 -3.79
C ARG A 54 -15.46 -8.81 -4.27
N SER A 55 -14.88 -7.89 -3.50
CA SER A 55 -13.61 -7.26 -3.85
C SER A 55 -12.45 -8.27 -3.89
N ARG A 56 -12.43 -9.26 -3.00
CA ARG A 56 -11.45 -10.37 -3.02
C ARG A 56 -11.49 -11.19 -4.31
N THR A 57 -12.66 -11.31 -4.94
CA THR A 57 -12.79 -12.01 -6.24
C THR A 57 -12.34 -11.17 -7.43
N ARG A 58 -12.07 -9.88 -7.22
CA ARG A 58 -11.71 -8.91 -8.25
C ARG A 58 -10.52 -8.04 -7.79
N PRO A 59 -9.35 -8.66 -7.55
CA PRO A 59 -8.18 -7.93 -7.12
C PRO A 59 -7.80 -6.83 -8.11
N ARG A 60 -7.12 -5.82 -7.59
CA ARG A 60 -6.68 -4.65 -8.33
C ARG A 60 -5.16 -4.53 -8.22
N LEU A 61 -4.56 -3.91 -9.22
CA LEU A 61 -3.24 -3.32 -9.09
C LEU A 61 -3.39 -1.93 -8.46
N LEU A 62 -2.57 -1.64 -7.46
CA LEU A 62 -2.45 -0.32 -6.88
C LEU A 62 -1.11 0.29 -7.32
N PHE A 63 -1.15 1.48 -7.89
CA PHE A 63 0.04 2.21 -8.31
C PHE A 63 0.22 3.42 -7.41
N VAL A 64 1.43 3.60 -6.90
CA VAL A 64 1.85 4.73 -6.08
C VAL A 64 2.98 5.42 -6.81
N PHE A 65 2.66 6.61 -7.34
CA PHE A 65 3.60 7.47 -8.06
C PHE A 65 4.19 8.47 -7.08
N GLU A 66 5.49 8.69 -7.18
CA GLU A 66 6.19 9.71 -6.42
C GLU A 66 6.91 10.67 -7.37
N LEU A 67 6.67 11.97 -7.20
CA LEU A 67 7.44 13.03 -7.82
C LEU A 67 7.81 14.08 -6.79
N SER A 68 9.11 14.29 -6.58
CA SER A 68 9.62 15.34 -5.69
C SER A 68 8.94 15.31 -4.30
N GLY A 69 8.75 14.09 -3.77
CA GLY A 69 8.07 13.83 -2.51
C GLY A 69 6.54 13.90 -2.54
N LYS A 70 5.90 14.30 -3.65
CA LYS A 70 4.44 14.26 -3.81
C LYS A 70 3.98 12.89 -4.32
N PHE A 71 2.96 12.34 -3.65
CA PHE A 71 2.42 11.01 -3.94
C PHE A 71 1.05 11.08 -4.62
N SER A 72 0.90 10.35 -5.71
CA SER A 72 -0.37 10.11 -6.39
C SER A 72 -0.67 8.62 -6.41
N VAL A 73 -1.91 8.25 -6.10
CA VAL A 73 -2.34 6.85 -6.07
C VAL A 73 -3.36 6.57 -7.17
N TYR A 74 -3.20 5.46 -7.86
CA TYR A 74 -4.09 4.98 -8.91
C TYR A 74 -4.40 3.50 -8.70
N SER A 75 -5.52 3.02 -9.23
CA SER A 75 -5.80 1.58 -9.24
C SER A 75 -6.35 1.10 -10.57
N SER A 76 -6.00 -0.11 -10.96
CA SER A 76 -6.46 -0.76 -12.18
C SER A 76 -6.97 -2.16 -11.88
N PRO A 77 -7.98 -2.71 -12.56
CA PRO A 77 -8.32 -4.12 -12.45
C PRO A 77 -7.07 -4.98 -12.69
N GLN A 78 -6.77 -5.91 -11.78
CA GLN A 78 -5.72 -6.89 -11.99
C GLN A 78 -6.29 -7.96 -12.94
N LEU A 79 -5.69 -8.08 -14.12
CA LEU A 79 -6.22 -8.96 -15.14
C LEU A 79 -5.95 -10.41 -14.75
N GLN A 80 -7.02 -11.20 -14.67
CA GLN A 80 -6.94 -12.66 -14.54
C GLN A 80 -7.04 -13.36 -15.90
N ASN A 81 -7.38 -12.62 -16.96
CA ASN A 81 -7.53 -13.16 -18.31
C ASN A 81 -6.33 -12.77 -19.19
N PRO A 82 -5.60 -13.75 -19.75
CA PRO A 82 -4.38 -13.51 -20.50
C PRO A 82 -4.55 -12.92 -21.90
N TYR A 83 -5.78 -12.63 -22.35
CA TYR A 83 -6.02 -12.09 -23.69
C TYR A 83 -6.25 -10.58 -23.73
N LYS A 84 -6.40 -9.93 -22.58
CA LYS A 84 -6.68 -8.49 -22.53
C LYS A 84 -5.38 -7.69 -22.59
N LYS A 85 -5.26 -6.84 -23.63
CA LYS A 85 -4.03 -6.11 -23.97
C LYS A 85 -3.84 -4.78 -23.25
N SER A 86 -4.93 -4.18 -22.74
CA SER A 86 -4.89 -2.89 -22.04
C SER A 86 -5.81 -2.85 -20.82
N SER A 87 -5.46 -2.00 -19.87
CA SER A 87 -6.28 -1.71 -18.69
C SER A 87 -6.25 -0.22 -18.34
N LEU A 88 -7.40 0.34 -17.98
CA LEU A 88 -7.53 1.74 -17.57
C LEU A 88 -7.35 1.87 -16.06
N VAL A 89 -6.63 2.90 -15.65
CA VAL A 89 -6.55 3.27 -14.24
C VAL A 89 -7.73 4.15 -13.83
N ALA A 90 -8.17 3.97 -12.59
CA ALA A 90 -9.01 4.91 -11.88
C ALA A 90 -8.14 5.70 -10.90
N PRO A 91 -8.19 7.04 -10.93
CA PRO A 91 -7.44 7.86 -9.98
C PRO A 91 -8.02 7.72 -8.57
N VAL A 92 -7.13 7.45 -7.63
CA VAL A 92 -7.45 7.40 -6.20
C VAL A 92 -7.22 8.77 -5.55
N ASP A 93 -6.81 9.80 -6.31
CA ASP A 93 -6.50 11.19 -5.90
C ASP A 93 -5.96 11.28 -4.47
N LEU A 94 -4.64 11.22 -4.36
CA LEU A 94 -3.93 11.60 -3.15
C LEU A 94 -3.14 12.86 -3.49
N ASP A 95 -3.23 13.89 -2.64
CA ASP A 95 -2.36 15.06 -2.71
C ASP A 95 -1.63 15.13 -1.37
N MET A 96 -0.49 14.46 -1.27
CA MET A 96 0.27 14.29 -0.04
C MET A 96 1.76 14.34 -0.32
N MET A 97 2.54 14.90 0.61
CA MET A 97 4.00 14.85 0.56
C MET A 97 4.60 13.96 1.65
N SER A 98 5.47 13.03 1.26
CA SER A 98 6.24 12.17 2.16
C SER A 98 7.70 12.12 1.68
N LEU A 99 8.63 11.75 2.57
CA LEU A 99 10.00 11.44 2.16
C LEU A 99 10.21 9.97 1.87
N ASP A 100 9.46 9.11 2.58
CA ASP A 100 9.68 7.68 2.58
C ASP A 100 8.35 6.96 2.38
N PHE A 101 8.29 6.10 1.37
CA PHE A 101 7.25 5.09 1.21
C PHE A 101 7.74 3.80 1.88
N ASP A 102 7.04 3.35 2.93
CA ASP A 102 7.55 2.28 3.78
C ASP A 102 6.93 0.91 3.53
N GLY A 103 5.76 0.86 2.90
CA GLY A 103 5.17 -0.40 2.48
C GLY A 103 3.65 -0.35 2.39
N PHE A 104 3.14 -1.48 1.94
CA PHE A 104 1.73 -1.78 1.80
C PHE A 104 1.42 -3.06 2.57
N THR A 105 0.39 -3.06 3.41
CA THR A 105 0.02 -4.23 4.21
C THR A 105 -1.48 -4.28 4.40
N SER A 106 -2.11 -5.39 4.00
CA SER A 106 -3.54 -5.65 4.14
C SER A 106 -4.43 -4.47 3.73
N GLY A 107 -4.17 -3.88 2.55
CA GLY A 107 -4.99 -2.78 2.01
C GLY A 107 -4.60 -1.38 2.45
N LEU A 108 -3.64 -1.24 3.37
CA LEU A 108 -3.18 0.05 3.89
C LEU A 108 -1.78 0.40 3.42
N ILE A 109 -1.56 1.68 3.14
CA ILE A 109 -0.23 2.24 2.87
C ILE A 109 0.33 2.82 4.17
N TYR A 110 1.61 2.55 4.43
CA TYR A 110 2.34 3.11 5.56
C TYR A 110 3.44 4.07 5.09
N PHE A 111 3.47 5.23 5.73
CA PHE A 111 4.54 6.23 5.61
C PHE A 111 5.15 6.42 6.99
N SER A 112 6.44 6.18 7.16
CA SER A 112 7.11 6.32 8.47
C SER A 112 7.40 7.78 8.82
N SER A 113 7.54 8.65 7.82
CA SER A 113 7.83 10.07 7.98
C SER A 113 7.08 10.92 6.95
N MET A 114 5.87 11.33 7.30
CA MET A 114 5.06 12.21 6.46
C MET A 114 5.09 13.67 6.94
N TYR A 115 5.15 14.61 6.00
CA TYR A 115 5.05 16.05 6.26
C TYR A 115 3.68 16.60 5.87
N PHE A 116 3.23 17.58 6.64
CA PHE A 116 2.00 18.29 6.35
C PHE A 116 2.34 19.75 6.04
N TRP A 117 1.76 20.26 4.96
CA TRP A 117 1.76 21.69 4.69
C TRP A 117 0.85 22.39 5.70
N ASP A 118 1.38 23.39 6.40
CA ASP A 118 0.54 24.33 7.14
C ASP A 118 0.62 25.73 6.53
N LYS A 119 -0.13 26.68 7.08
CA LYS A 119 -0.18 28.07 6.60
C LYS A 119 1.16 28.81 6.70
N SER A 120 2.15 28.26 7.42
CA SER A 120 3.48 28.82 7.63
C SER A 120 4.58 28.14 6.79
N GLY A 121 4.26 27.05 6.09
CA GLY A 121 5.18 26.32 5.21
C GLY A 121 5.29 24.84 5.57
N LEU A 122 6.44 24.25 5.24
CA LEU A 122 6.73 22.83 5.48
C LEU A 122 7.49 22.69 6.81
N ASP A 123 6.78 22.30 7.88
CA ASP A 123 7.42 22.07 9.19
C ASP A 123 8.17 20.72 9.20
N LEU A 124 9.48 20.78 8.96
CA LEU A 124 10.37 19.61 8.95
C LEU A 124 10.49 18.92 10.33
N GLU A 125 10.13 19.59 11.43
CA GLU A 125 10.12 19.01 12.79
C GLU A 125 8.77 18.36 13.17
N SER A 126 7.76 18.51 12.32
CA SER A 126 6.42 17.96 12.55
C SER A 126 6.24 16.51 12.14
N SER A 127 7.18 15.90 11.40
CA SER A 127 6.97 14.63 10.70
C SER A 127 6.35 13.55 11.58
N ARG A 128 5.27 12.92 11.09
CA ARG A 128 4.59 11.84 11.81
C ARG A 128 4.49 10.60 10.93
N PRO A 129 4.53 9.40 11.53
CA PRO A 129 4.12 8.21 10.82
C PRO A 129 2.63 8.31 10.47
N VAL A 130 2.26 7.89 9.27
CA VAL A 130 0.90 7.98 8.74
C VAL A 130 0.50 6.65 8.13
N ILE A 131 -0.75 6.26 8.38
CA ILE A 131 -1.39 5.16 7.69
C ILE A 131 -2.47 5.74 6.79
N TYR A 132 -2.43 5.38 5.52
CA TYR A 132 -3.37 5.84 4.51
C TYR A 132 -4.19 4.67 3.96
N ASN A 133 -5.50 4.86 3.88
CA ASN A 133 -6.44 3.94 3.26
C ASN A 133 -6.79 4.43 1.84
N PRO A 134 -6.31 3.76 0.78
CA PRO A 134 -6.63 4.13 -0.60
C PRO A 134 -8.11 3.92 -0.97
N SER A 135 -8.84 3.03 -0.28
CA SER A 135 -10.27 2.78 -0.55
C SER A 135 -11.14 3.94 -0.08
N THR A 136 -10.88 4.44 1.13
CA THR A 136 -11.67 5.52 1.76
C THR A 136 -11.07 6.90 1.57
N LYS A 137 -9.80 6.97 1.16
CA LYS A 137 -8.97 8.17 1.08
C LYS A 137 -8.73 8.87 2.41
N HIS A 138 -8.99 8.19 3.53
CA HIS A 138 -8.68 8.69 4.86
C HIS A 138 -7.27 8.30 5.28
N TYR A 139 -6.68 9.12 6.14
CA TYR A 139 -5.39 8.83 6.76
C TYR A 139 -5.44 9.06 8.27
N VAL A 140 -4.64 8.29 9.00
CA VAL A 140 -4.40 8.44 10.44
C VAL A 140 -2.96 8.89 10.65
N SER A 141 -2.75 9.98 11.37
CA SER A 141 -1.41 10.31 11.90
C SER A 141 -1.18 9.55 13.20
N LEU A 142 -0.12 8.78 13.29
CA LEU A 142 0.25 8.01 14.48
C LEU A 142 1.02 8.89 15.49
N PRO A 143 1.13 8.46 16.77
CA PRO A 143 1.95 9.17 17.76
C PRO A 143 3.38 9.37 17.26
N LYS A 144 3.92 10.57 17.48
CA LYS A 144 5.30 10.91 17.08
C LYS A 144 6.27 9.83 17.57
N GLN A 145 7.17 9.43 16.68
CA GLN A 145 8.26 8.54 17.05
C GLN A 145 9.18 9.27 18.04
N PRO A 146 9.86 8.54 18.95
CA PRO A 146 10.89 9.13 19.78
C PRO A 146 11.96 9.81 18.92
N ARG A 147 12.38 11.02 19.31
CA ARG A 147 13.40 11.80 18.57
C ARG A 147 14.66 10.96 18.32
N SER A 148 15.06 10.84 17.06
CA SER A 148 16.40 10.39 16.67
C SER A 148 17.04 11.48 15.81
N ARG A 149 18.28 11.87 16.15
CA ARG A 149 19.06 12.84 15.37
C ARG A 149 19.62 12.23 14.07
N HIS A 150 19.52 10.91 13.89
CA HIS A 150 20.07 10.18 12.75
C HIS A 150 19.00 9.29 12.11
N ARG A 151 18.42 9.78 11.00
CA ARG A 151 17.39 9.07 10.22
C ARG A 151 17.90 7.89 9.39
N ARG A 152 19.21 7.86 9.10
CA ARG A 152 19.85 6.82 8.26
C ARG A 152 19.82 5.40 8.84
N TYR A 153 19.43 5.23 10.09
CA TYR A 153 19.54 3.97 10.83
C TYR A 153 18.22 3.59 11.52
N MET A 154 17.11 3.66 10.75
CA MET A 154 15.76 3.45 11.28
C MET A 154 14.94 2.53 10.38
N GLY A 155 14.41 1.46 10.96
CA GLY A 155 13.43 0.57 10.31
C GLY A 155 12.05 0.82 10.89
N SER A 156 11.04 1.03 10.02
CA SER A 156 9.65 1.08 10.47
C SER A 156 8.74 0.33 9.51
N PHE A 157 7.93 -0.56 10.07
CA PHE A 157 7.21 -1.57 9.31
C PHE A 157 5.80 -1.77 9.86
N LEU A 158 4.81 -1.75 8.98
CA LEU A 158 3.44 -2.09 9.31
C LEU A 158 3.25 -3.61 9.18
N GLY A 159 2.69 -4.22 10.22
CA GLY A 159 2.28 -5.62 10.25
C GLY A 159 0.79 -5.76 10.54
N PHE A 160 0.21 -6.86 10.08
CA PHE A 160 -1.19 -7.18 10.29
C PHE A 160 -1.34 -8.60 10.82
N ASP A 161 -1.96 -8.75 11.99
CA ASP A 161 -2.42 -10.04 12.49
C ASP A 161 -3.83 -10.34 11.93
N PRO A 162 -3.97 -11.37 11.06
CA PRO A 162 -5.26 -11.75 10.49
C PRO A 162 -6.20 -12.42 11.49
N ILE A 163 -5.70 -12.95 12.62
CA ILE A 163 -6.52 -13.66 13.61
C ILE A 163 -7.29 -12.66 14.47
N ASP A 164 -6.57 -11.78 15.17
CA ASP A 164 -7.20 -10.74 16.00
C ASP A 164 -7.61 -9.50 15.16
N LYS A 165 -7.37 -9.54 13.84
CA LYS A 165 -7.63 -8.47 12.87
C LYS A 165 -7.00 -7.15 13.28
N GLN A 166 -5.75 -7.22 13.71
CA GLN A 166 -5.07 -6.17 14.45
C GLN A 166 -3.81 -5.70 13.73
N PHE A 167 -3.75 -4.40 13.42
CA PHE A 167 -2.53 -3.78 12.91
C PHE A 167 -1.57 -3.42 14.05
N LYS A 168 -0.27 -3.62 13.80
CA LYS A 168 0.82 -3.14 14.66
C LYS A 168 1.95 -2.54 13.82
N VAL A 169 2.62 -1.53 14.36
CA VAL A 169 3.81 -0.93 13.72
C VAL A 169 5.04 -1.29 14.54
N LEU A 170 5.97 -2.00 13.91
CA LEU A 170 7.30 -2.27 14.46
C LEU A 170 8.22 -1.11 14.10
N TRP A 171 8.94 -0.61 15.09
CA TRP A 171 9.91 0.46 14.93
C TRP A 171 11.24 0.03 15.55
N ILE A 172 12.31 0.24 14.80
CA ILE A 172 13.66 -0.19 15.13
C ILE A 172 14.56 1.03 14.96
N ARG A 173 15.22 1.43 16.03
CA ARG A 173 16.31 2.42 15.98
C ARG A 173 17.62 1.71 16.15
N THR A 174 18.50 1.90 15.19
CA THR A 174 19.79 1.24 15.11
C THR A 174 20.88 2.24 15.52
N THR A 175 21.33 2.21 16.77
CA THR A 175 22.45 3.05 17.26
C THR A 175 23.25 2.27 18.30
N GLY A 176 24.28 1.53 17.88
CA GLY A 176 25.00 0.61 18.76
C GLY A 176 24.08 -0.52 19.24
N ILE A 177 23.43 -0.33 20.38
CA ILE A 177 22.35 -1.21 20.86
C ILE A 177 21.01 -0.75 20.25
N SER A 178 20.44 -1.59 19.38
CA SER A 178 19.17 -1.32 18.74
C SER A 178 18.04 -1.26 19.75
N SER A 179 17.12 -0.32 19.55
CA SER A 179 15.91 -0.16 20.35
C SER A 179 14.70 -0.55 19.53
N TYR A 180 13.89 -1.45 20.09
CA TYR A 180 12.70 -1.99 19.44
C TYR A 180 11.46 -1.47 20.15
N LYS A 181 10.52 -0.92 19.37
CA LYS A 181 9.23 -0.47 19.86
C LYS A 181 8.12 -0.99 18.98
N ILE A 182 6.98 -1.23 19.60
CA ILE A 182 5.76 -1.64 18.91
C ILE A 182 4.63 -0.67 19.27
N LEU A 183 3.80 -0.37 18.29
CA LEU A 183 2.56 0.37 18.46
C LEU A 183 1.41 -0.49 17.96
N THR A 184 0.43 -0.76 18.81
CA THR A 184 -0.82 -1.44 18.41
C THR A 184 -1.87 -0.41 18.07
N LEU A 185 -2.51 -0.57 16.91
CA LEU A 185 -3.53 0.37 16.42
C LEU A 185 -4.90 0.04 16.99
N GLY A 186 -5.82 1.01 17.09
CA GLY A 186 -7.23 0.71 17.40
C GLY A 186 -7.53 0.24 18.82
N THR A 187 -6.51 0.13 19.67
CA THR A 187 -6.64 -0.09 21.11
C THR A 187 -6.59 1.25 21.84
N GLY A 188 -7.59 1.58 22.65
CA GLY A 188 -7.60 2.68 23.64
C GLY A 188 -6.66 3.86 23.33
N LYS A 189 -5.67 4.09 24.20
CA LYS A 189 -4.60 5.08 23.98
C LYS A 189 -3.46 4.45 23.17
N MET A 190 -3.34 4.81 21.88
CA MET A 190 -2.21 4.43 21.02
C MET A 190 -0.89 4.96 21.59
N ARG A 191 -0.03 4.06 22.10
CA ARG A 191 1.27 4.40 22.69
C ARG A 191 2.34 3.41 22.28
N TRP A 192 3.53 3.92 22.01
CA TRP A 192 4.72 3.11 21.78
C TRP A 192 5.12 2.40 23.07
N ARG A 193 5.37 1.10 22.99
CA ARG A 193 5.98 0.33 24.08
C ARG A 193 7.23 -0.37 23.62
N ASN A 194 8.16 -0.56 24.53
CA ASN A 194 9.41 -1.27 24.24
C ASN A 194 9.13 -2.77 24.13
N ILE A 195 9.85 -3.42 23.24
CA ILE A 195 9.94 -4.87 23.14
C ILE A 195 11.41 -5.28 23.07
N GLN A 196 11.69 -6.57 23.23
CA GLN A 196 13.05 -7.11 23.17
C GLN A 196 13.17 -8.00 21.94
N SER A 197 14.29 -7.84 21.23
CA SER A 197 14.74 -8.76 20.19
C SER A 197 15.80 -9.68 20.81
N PRO A 198 15.79 -10.99 20.51
CA PRO A 198 16.84 -11.92 20.96
C PRO A 198 18.22 -11.56 20.41
N LEU A 199 18.25 -10.95 19.23
CA LEU A 199 19.47 -10.58 18.51
C LEU A 199 19.46 -9.10 18.17
N ASN A 200 20.57 -8.42 18.44
CA ASN A 200 20.77 -7.02 18.05
C ASN A 200 21.04 -6.94 16.54
N HIS A 201 20.18 -6.22 15.82
CA HIS A 201 20.26 -6.17 14.37
C HIS A 201 19.86 -4.81 13.82
N GLU A 202 20.35 -4.53 12.62
CA GLU A 202 20.06 -3.32 11.85
C GLU A 202 19.09 -3.67 10.72
N ALA A 203 17.87 -3.16 10.75
CA ALA A 203 16.86 -3.47 9.73
C ALA A 203 16.98 -2.56 8.51
N TYR A 204 16.76 -3.12 7.32
CA TYR A 204 16.69 -2.39 6.06
C TYR A 204 15.56 -2.92 5.15
N LYS A 205 15.21 -2.17 4.12
CA LYS A 205 14.20 -2.55 3.11
C LYS A 205 14.76 -3.61 2.15
N PRO A 206 13.93 -4.45 1.52
CA PRO A 206 12.46 -4.47 1.53
C PRO A 206 11.85 -5.14 2.78
N CYS A 207 10.54 -4.99 2.96
CA CYS A 207 9.75 -5.71 3.95
C CYS A 207 8.42 -6.21 3.35
N LEU A 208 7.85 -7.28 3.92
CA LEU A 208 6.59 -7.86 3.48
C LEU A 208 5.87 -8.55 4.64
N CYS A 209 4.57 -8.30 4.80
CA CYS A 209 3.76 -8.99 5.81
C CYS A 209 2.87 -10.04 5.14
N ILE A 210 3.03 -11.32 5.51
CA ILE A 210 2.25 -12.45 4.99
C ILE A 210 1.68 -13.23 6.17
N ASN A 211 0.37 -13.44 6.19
CA ASN A 211 -0.32 -14.31 7.16
C ASN A 211 0.05 -14.07 8.63
N GLY A 212 0.22 -12.80 9.04
CA GLY A 212 0.58 -12.48 10.42
C GLY A 212 2.08 -12.43 10.72
N VAL A 213 2.93 -12.74 9.74
CA VAL A 213 4.39 -12.68 9.89
C VAL A 213 4.95 -11.56 9.02
N LEU A 214 5.66 -10.64 9.65
CA LEU A 214 6.40 -9.57 9.00
C LEU A 214 7.82 -10.04 8.70
N TYR A 215 8.18 -10.06 7.43
CA TYR A 215 9.50 -10.40 6.91
C TYR A 215 10.25 -9.13 6.54
N TYR A 216 11.48 -8.98 7.01
CA TYR A 216 12.38 -7.87 6.61
C TYR A 216 13.83 -8.34 6.63
N LEU A 217 14.68 -7.68 5.86
CA LEU A 217 16.12 -7.94 5.90
C LEU A 217 16.77 -7.15 7.04
N ALA A 218 17.78 -7.76 7.64
CA ALA A 218 18.62 -7.11 8.63
C ALA A 218 20.08 -7.55 8.50
N SER A 219 20.98 -6.83 9.15
CA SER A 219 22.36 -7.26 9.34
C SER A 219 22.63 -7.42 10.83
N SER A 220 23.35 -8.47 11.19
CA SER A 220 23.82 -8.62 12.56
C SER A 220 24.76 -7.46 12.88
N SER A 221 24.57 -6.87 14.06
CA SER A 221 25.40 -5.75 14.55
C SER A 221 26.58 -6.20 15.41
N SER A 222 26.66 -7.50 15.73
CA SER A 222 27.69 -8.07 16.61
C SER A 222 28.96 -8.50 15.86
N ASP A 223 28.87 -8.73 14.55
CA ASP A 223 29.98 -9.26 13.76
C ASP A 223 30.58 -8.16 12.88
N SER A 224 31.91 -8.15 12.76
CA SER A 224 32.63 -7.30 11.81
C SER A 224 32.32 -7.65 10.35
N SER A 225 31.75 -8.84 10.10
CA SER A 225 31.17 -9.24 8.82
C SER A 225 29.68 -8.90 8.80
N PHE A 226 29.25 -8.11 7.81
CA PHE A 226 27.84 -7.78 7.57
C PHE A 226 27.04 -9.01 7.10
N THR A 227 26.80 -9.97 7.99
CA THR A 227 26.03 -11.18 7.68
C THR A 227 24.56 -10.81 7.51
N PRO A 228 23.99 -10.98 6.30
CA PRO A 228 22.58 -10.69 6.06
C PRO A 228 21.69 -11.72 6.76
N LEU A 229 20.59 -11.24 7.35
CA LEU A 229 19.60 -12.03 8.06
C LEU A 229 18.21 -11.74 7.51
N LEU A 230 17.41 -12.79 7.34
CA LEU A 230 15.97 -12.66 7.17
C LEU A 230 15.32 -12.72 8.55
N VAL A 231 14.70 -11.62 8.96
CA VAL A 231 13.95 -11.56 10.22
C VAL A 231 12.49 -11.83 9.96
N CYS A 232 11.93 -12.79 10.69
CA CYS A 232 10.52 -13.13 10.71
C CYS A 232 9.95 -12.66 12.07
N PHE A 233 9.12 -11.63 12.04
CA PHE A 233 8.46 -11.09 13.22
C PHE A 233 6.98 -11.50 13.22
N ASP A 234 6.59 -12.36 14.16
CA ASP A 234 5.20 -12.73 14.35
C ASP A 234 4.43 -11.56 14.97
N VAL A 235 3.48 -10.99 14.23
CA VAL A 235 2.79 -9.76 14.62
C VAL A 235 1.94 -9.98 15.86
N ARG A 236 1.36 -11.18 16.04
CA ARG A 236 0.44 -11.47 17.13
C ARG A 236 1.19 -11.65 18.45
N SER A 237 2.12 -12.59 18.48
CA SER A 237 2.93 -12.97 19.63
C SER A 237 4.14 -12.06 19.87
N GLU A 238 4.51 -11.25 18.88
CA GLU A 238 5.62 -10.28 18.91
C GLU A 238 6.98 -10.92 19.13
N LYS A 239 7.13 -12.13 18.57
CA LYS A 239 8.36 -12.91 18.64
C LYS A 239 9.15 -12.80 17.35
N PHE A 240 10.46 -12.80 17.49
CA PHE A 240 11.41 -12.76 16.39
C PHE A 240 11.95 -14.16 16.12
N LYS A 241 12.10 -14.50 14.85
CA LYS A 241 12.87 -15.63 14.36
C LYS A 241 13.86 -15.11 13.31
N PHE A 242 15.05 -15.69 13.32
CA PHE A 242 16.15 -15.30 12.42
C PHE A 242 16.50 -16.47 11.53
N ILE A 243 16.62 -16.20 10.24
CA ILE A 243 17.00 -17.17 9.22
C ILE A 243 18.20 -16.57 8.49
N ASP A 244 19.17 -17.42 8.19
CA ASP A 244 20.33 -17.01 7.40
C ASP A 244 19.89 -16.58 5.98
N ALA A 245 20.42 -15.44 5.55
CA ALA A 245 20.12 -14.79 4.28
C ALA A 245 21.36 -14.61 3.40
N GLU A 246 22.46 -15.34 3.66
CA GLU A 246 23.72 -15.25 2.91
C GLU A 246 23.57 -15.26 1.38
N PHE A 247 22.56 -15.94 0.85
CA PHE A 247 22.32 -16.02 -0.60
C PHE A 247 21.67 -14.75 -1.20
N PHE A 248 21.11 -13.87 -0.38
CA PHE A 248 20.47 -12.64 -0.84
C PHE A 248 21.50 -11.52 -0.97
N ALA A 249 22.06 -11.36 -2.16
CA ALA A 249 22.85 -10.16 -2.46
C ALA A 249 22.01 -8.88 -2.24
N TYR A 250 22.62 -7.84 -1.70
CA TYR A 250 21.96 -6.58 -1.32
C TYR A 250 21.30 -5.83 -2.50
N ILE A 251 21.69 -6.12 -3.74
CA ILE A 251 21.28 -5.34 -4.91
C ILE A 251 20.11 -6.00 -5.64
N ARG A 252 19.08 -5.20 -5.95
CA ARG A 252 17.89 -5.58 -6.75
C ARG A 252 17.05 -6.72 -6.16
N THR A 253 17.05 -6.86 -4.84
CA THR A 253 16.24 -7.85 -4.10
C THR A 253 14.85 -7.29 -3.78
N GLN A 254 13.81 -8.07 -4.06
CA GLN A 254 12.41 -7.74 -3.74
C GLN A 254 11.72 -8.94 -3.07
N PHE A 255 10.83 -8.67 -2.12
CA PHE A 255 10.04 -9.70 -1.46
C PHE A 255 8.69 -9.88 -2.15
N ILE A 256 8.24 -11.13 -2.26
CA ILE A 256 6.97 -11.50 -2.87
C ILE A 256 6.20 -12.47 -1.96
N ASN A 257 4.87 -12.38 -2.00
CA ASN A 257 3.98 -13.37 -1.41
C ASN A 257 3.61 -14.39 -2.49
N TYR A 258 4.34 -15.49 -2.57
CA TYR A 258 4.11 -16.50 -3.59
C TYR A 258 3.18 -17.60 -3.08
N LYS A 259 1.90 -17.53 -3.46
CA LYS A 259 0.85 -18.49 -3.04
C LYS A 259 0.80 -18.69 -1.51
N GLY A 260 0.91 -17.60 -0.75
CA GLY A 260 0.88 -17.62 0.72
C GLY A 260 2.22 -17.91 1.40
N ARG A 261 3.30 -18.07 0.62
CA ARG A 261 4.65 -18.33 1.13
C ARG A 261 5.57 -17.15 0.87
N PHE A 262 6.55 -16.98 1.74
CA PHE A 262 7.57 -15.96 1.55
C PHE A 262 8.47 -16.31 0.37
N GLY A 263 8.64 -15.37 -0.54
CA GLY A 263 9.56 -15.50 -1.66
C GLY A 263 10.44 -14.27 -1.82
N VAL A 264 11.59 -14.49 -2.46
CA VAL A 264 12.57 -13.45 -2.76
C VAL A 264 12.88 -13.50 -4.24
N THR A 265 12.91 -12.34 -4.87
CA THR A 265 13.31 -12.20 -6.28
C THR A 265 14.53 -11.32 -6.40
N GLN A 266 15.47 -11.70 -7.27
CA GLN A 266 16.67 -10.91 -7.55
C GLN A 266 16.94 -10.84 -9.05
N TRP A 267 17.15 -9.63 -9.53
CA TRP A 267 17.66 -9.39 -10.88
C TRP A 267 19.18 -9.38 -10.90
N LYS A 268 19.77 -10.11 -11.84
CA LYS A 268 21.18 -9.98 -12.25
C LYS A 268 21.30 -9.00 -13.41
N ASN A 269 22.52 -8.54 -13.65
CA ASN A 269 22.81 -7.52 -14.68
C ASN A 269 22.65 -8.05 -16.11
N ASP A 270 22.66 -9.37 -16.29
CA ASP A 270 22.50 -10.08 -17.56
C ASP A 270 21.03 -10.37 -17.93
N GLY A 271 20.07 -9.84 -17.19
CA GLY A 271 18.64 -10.08 -17.41
C GLY A 271 18.13 -11.40 -16.81
N GLU A 272 18.93 -12.07 -15.97
CA GLU A 272 18.50 -13.23 -15.20
C GLU A 272 17.68 -12.80 -13.96
N LEU A 273 16.48 -13.36 -13.82
CA LEU A 273 15.63 -13.28 -12.64
C LEU A 273 15.73 -14.58 -11.84
N ARG A 274 16.25 -14.49 -10.62
CA ARG A 274 16.22 -15.59 -9.65
C ARG A 274 15.01 -15.44 -8.74
N VAL A 275 14.30 -16.54 -8.50
CA VAL A 275 13.15 -16.60 -7.59
C VAL A 275 13.40 -17.70 -6.57
N TRP A 276 13.44 -17.34 -5.30
CA TRP A 276 13.49 -18.27 -4.18
C TRP A 276 12.15 -18.27 -3.45
N VAL A 277 11.67 -19.44 -3.04
CA VAL A 277 10.47 -19.56 -2.21
C VAL A 277 10.81 -20.38 -0.96
N LEU A 278 10.45 -19.87 0.20
CA LEU A 278 10.62 -20.54 1.48
C LEU A 278 9.53 -21.60 1.63
N GLU A 279 9.92 -22.86 1.48
CA GLU A 279 9.04 -24.03 1.51
C GLU A 279 8.73 -24.44 2.95
N ASP A 280 9.72 -24.37 3.83
CA ASP A 280 9.62 -24.73 5.23
C ASP A 280 10.48 -23.79 6.08
N VAL A 281 9.82 -22.99 6.92
CA VAL A 281 10.46 -21.97 7.78
C VAL A 281 11.26 -22.63 8.91
N GLU A 282 10.86 -23.81 9.39
CA GLU A 282 11.55 -24.51 10.48
C GLU A 282 12.80 -25.21 9.97
N LYS A 283 12.71 -25.87 8.81
CA LYS A 283 13.83 -26.55 8.18
C LYS A 283 14.70 -25.63 7.31
N GLN A 284 14.32 -24.35 7.18
CA GLN A 284 14.93 -23.36 6.29
C GLN A 284 15.11 -23.90 4.86
N LYS A 285 14.09 -24.62 4.38
CA LYS A 285 14.12 -25.26 3.06
C LYS A 285 13.65 -24.27 1.99
N TRP A 286 14.48 -24.07 0.98
CA TRP A 286 14.20 -23.18 -0.14
C TRP A 286 14.05 -23.94 -1.46
N SER A 287 13.11 -23.51 -2.30
CA SER A 287 13.12 -23.81 -3.73
C SER A 287 13.73 -22.63 -4.49
N LYS A 288 14.44 -22.91 -5.60
CA LYS A 288 15.09 -21.89 -6.42
C LYS A 288 14.77 -22.14 -7.89
N ASN A 289 14.26 -21.11 -8.57
CA ASN A 289 14.03 -21.09 -10.00
C ASN A 289 14.79 -19.92 -10.64
N VAL A 290 15.21 -20.08 -11.88
CA VAL A 290 16.02 -19.10 -12.62
C VAL A 290 15.42 -18.93 -14.01
N TYR A 291 15.23 -17.68 -14.42
CA TYR A 291 14.63 -17.32 -15.69
C TYR A 291 15.43 -16.22 -16.38
N THR A 292 15.59 -16.29 -17.70
CA THR A 292 16.37 -15.31 -18.46
C THR A 292 15.46 -14.52 -19.38
N PHE A 293 15.57 -13.20 -19.35
CA PHE A 293 14.78 -12.30 -20.17
C PHE A 293 15.66 -11.54 -21.17
N PRO A 294 15.69 -11.92 -22.45
CA PRO A 294 16.62 -11.34 -23.42
C PRO A 294 16.32 -9.87 -23.78
N ALA A 295 15.12 -9.35 -23.44
CA ALA A 295 14.66 -8.01 -23.87
C ALA A 295 14.06 -7.15 -22.76
N ILE A 296 13.99 -7.64 -21.51
CA ILE A 296 13.50 -6.85 -20.38
C ILE A 296 14.72 -6.17 -19.73
N ASN A 297 14.88 -4.86 -19.96
CA ASN A 297 16.01 -4.11 -19.42
C ASN A 297 15.86 -3.77 -17.92
N GLU A 298 16.85 -3.04 -17.38
CA GLU A 298 16.95 -2.61 -15.97
C GLU A 298 15.81 -1.71 -15.45
N ILE A 299 14.90 -1.25 -16.30
CA ILE A 299 13.78 -0.34 -15.96
C ILE A 299 12.61 -1.11 -15.33
N VAL A 300 12.60 -2.45 -15.42
CA VAL A 300 11.50 -3.27 -14.89
C VAL A 300 11.85 -3.82 -13.50
N GLY A 301 10.94 -3.59 -12.54
CA GLY A 301 10.99 -4.12 -11.19
C GLY A 301 9.95 -5.23 -10.98
N VAL A 302 10.14 -6.03 -9.93
CA VAL A 302 9.12 -6.97 -9.46
C VAL A 302 8.13 -6.21 -8.59
N ALA A 303 6.85 -6.22 -8.94
CA ALA A 303 5.76 -5.63 -8.16
C ALA A 303 5.24 -6.58 -7.09
N GLY A 304 5.25 -7.88 -7.36
CA GLY A 304 4.75 -8.91 -6.45
C GLY A 304 4.42 -10.21 -7.18
N ALA A 305 3.67 -11.07 -6.52
CA ALA A 305 3.07 -12.25 -7.13
C ALA A 305 1.56 -12.23 -6.88
N THR A 306 0.78 -12.59 -7.90
CA THR A 306 -0.67 -12.71 -7.78
C THR A 306 -1.04 -13.93 -6.92
N SER A 307 -2.29 -13.95 -6.45
CA SER A 307 -2.90 -15.11 -5.80
C SER A 307 -2.87 -16.40 -6.65
N THR A 308 -2.82 -16.29 -7.98
CA THR A 308 -2.66 -17.42 -8.91
C THR A 308 -1.20 -17.89 -9.03
N GLY A 309 -0.24 -17.10 -8.55
CA GLY A 309 1.20 -17.39 -8.61
C GLY A 309 1.90 -16.85 -9.85
N ASP A 310 1.32 -15.88 -10.55
CA ASP A 310 2.00 -15.15 -11.62
C ASP A 310 2.86 -14.05 -10.99
N ILE A 311 4.12 -13.94 -11.40
CA ILE A 311 4.99 -12.84 -11.00
C ILE A 311 4.60 -11.61 -11.81
N VAL A 312 4.29 -10.51 -11.13
CA VAL A 312 3.96 -9.25 -11.78
C VAL A 312 5.22 -8.40 -11.82
N LEU A 313 5.63 -8.02 -13.03
CA LEU A 313 6.72 -7.10 -13.29
C LEU A 313 6.14 -5.76 -13.73
N SER A 314 6.79 -4.66 -13.40
CA SER A 314 6.32 -3.34 -13.79
C SER A 314 7.47 -2.38 -14.05
N MET A 315 7.25 -1.42 -14.96
CA MET A 315 8.16 -0.30 -15.15
C MET A 315 8.31 0.50 -13.85
N ARG A 316 9.54 0.78 -13.46
CA ARG A 316 9.88 1.51 -12.22
C ARG A 316 9.69 3.01 -12.33
N TYR A 317 9.68 3.52 -13.56
CA TYR A 317 9.58 4.94 -13.83
C TYR A 317 8.49 5.22 -14.84
N ARG A 318 7.77 6.31 -14.63
CA ARG A 318 6.90 6.90 -15.66
C ARG A 318 7.73 7.85 -16.51
N THR A 319 7.64 7.68 -17.82
CA THR A 319 8.20 8.55 -18.86
C THR A 319 7.09 8.93 -19.84
N SER A 320 7.38 9.64 -20.93
CA SER A 320 6.41 9.88 -22.02
C SER A 320 5.92 8.61 -22.71
N LYS A 321 6.71 7.51 -22.65
CA LYS A 321 6.38 6.22 -23.29
C LYS A 321 5.20 5.53 -22.61
N PRO A 322 4.46 4.65 -23.31
CA PRO A 322 3.37 3.89 -22.68
C PRO A 322 3.87 3.06 -21.49
N PHE A 323 3.07 3.03 -20.42
CA PHE A 323 3.42 2.31 -19.20
C PHE A 323 2.94 0.86 -19.28
N TYR A 324 3.82 -0.10 -18.98
CA TYR A 324 3.48 -1.52 -19.05
C TYR A 324 3.65 -2.22 -17.70
N VAL A 325 2.76 -3.20 -17.50
CA VAL A 325 2.87 -4.24 -16.50
C VAL A 325 2.99 -5.57 -17.23
N PHE A 326 3.79 -6.49 -16.71
CA PHE A 326 3.97 -7.81 -17.28
C PHE A 326 3.56 -8.88 -16.28
N TYR A 327 2.88 -9.90 -16.75
CA TYR A 327 2.51 -11.09 -15.98
C TYR A 327 3.37 -12.24 -16.46
N PHE A 328 4.19 -12.77 -15.56
CA PHE A 328 5.10 -13.87 -15.83
C PHE A 328 4.66 -15.12 -15.07
N ASN A 329 4.20 -16.14 -15.80
CA ASN A 329 3.82 -17.40 -15.21
C ASN A 329 5.05 -18.31 -15.08
N LEU A 330 5.40 -18.66 -13.84
CA LEU A 330 6.59 -19.47 -13.53
C LEU A 330 6.53 -20.89 -14.10
N GLU A 331 5.34 -21.48 -14.17
CA GLU A 331 5.12 -22.88 -14.56
C GLU A 331 5.11 -23.05 -16.08
N ARG A 332 4.47 -22.12 -16.79
CA ARG A 332 4.33 -22.11 -18.25
C ARG A 332 5.50 -21.40 -18.95
N ASN A 333 6.31 -20.65 -18.19
CA ASN A 333 7.37 -19.78 -18.70
C ASN A 333 6.86 -18.80 -19.77
N THR A 334 5.66 -18.24 -19.55
CA THR A 334 5.03 -17.29 -20.46
C THR A 334 5.03 -15.90 -19.86
N LEU A 335 5.40 -14.92 -20.67
CA LEU A 335 5.36 -13.50 -20.32
C LEU A 335 4.29 -12.81 -21.16
N GLN A 336 3.38 -12.10 -20.50
CA GLN A 336 2.39 -11.27 -21.15
C GLN A 336 2.55 -9.82 -20.72
N SER A 337 2.55 -8.89 -21.67
CA SER A 337 2.50 -7.46 -21.40
C SER A 337 1.08 -6.92 -21.44
N VAL A 338 0.82 -5.92 -20.59
CA VAL A 338 -0.44 -5.19 -20.50
C VAL A 338 -0.10 -3.71 -20.43
N GLU A 339 -0.62 -2.95 -21.38
CA GLU A 339 -0.52 -1.49 -21.35
C GLU A 339 -1.48 -0.93 -20.30
N ILE A 340 -0.96 -0.08 -19.42
CA ILE A 340 -1.74 0.63 -18.41
C ILE A 340 -1.95 2.07 -18.85
N GLN A 341 -3.20 2.43 -19.06
CA GLN A 341 -3.62 3.71 -19.61
C GLN A 341 -4.31 4.58 -18.56
N GLY A 342 -4.34 5.90 -18.79
CA GLY A 342 -5.11 6.84 -17.97
C GLY A 342 -4.34 7.54 -16.85
N PHE A 343 -3.01 7.46 -16.85
CA PHE A 343 -2.17 8.24 -15.91
C PHE A 343 -2.10 9.74 -16.24
N GLY A 344 -2.56 10.15 -17.42
CA GLY A 344 -2.37 11.51 -17.94
C GLY A 344 -1.04 11.67 -18.70
N GLU A 345 -0.82 12.89 -19.20
CA GLU A 345 0.42 13.30 -19.86
C GLU A 345 1.56 13.41 -18.83
N CYS A 346 2.76 13.03 -19.24
CA CYS A 346 3.97 13.08 -18.43
C CYS A 346 5.08 13.70 -19.27
N ASP A 347 5.64 14.81 -18.80
CA ASP A 347 6.78 15.44 -19.44
C ASP A 347 8.05 14.67 -19.07
N ASP A 348 8.93 14.43 -20.05
CA ASP A 348 10.16 13.64 -19.86
C ASP A 348 11.21 14.32 -18.96
N GLU A 349 10.99 15.58 -18.57
CA GLU A 349 11.89 16.32 -17.68
C GLU A 349 11.84 15.82 -16.22
N ASN A 350 10.77 15.12 -15.83
CA ASN A 350 10.57 14.65 -14.45
C ASN A 350 10.20 13.17 -14.42
N SER A 351 11.16 12.29 -14.10
CA SER A 351 10.88 10.86 -13.93
C SER A 351 10.14 10.60 -12.61
N TYR A 352 8.90 10.11 -12.67
CA TYR A 352 8.16 9.69 -11.48
C TYR A 352 8.58 8.27 -11.11
N SER A 353 8.94 8.04 -9.84
CA SER A 353 9.12 6.68 -9.35
C SER A 353 7.74 6.03 -9.21
N VAL A 354 7.62 4.74 -9.55
CA VAL A 354 6.36 4.00 -9.51
C VAL A 354 6.53 2.74 -8.68
N ASN A 355 5.75 2.63 -7.61
CA ASN A 355 5.59 1.43 -6.82
C ASN A 355 4.25 0.78 -7.18
N VAL A 356 4.26 -0.54 -7.43
CA VAL A 356 3.06 -1.28 -7.81
C VAL A 356 2.80 -2.40 -6.81
N PHE A 357 1.56 -2.50 -6.35
CA PHE A 357 1.10 -3.55 -5.45
C PHE A 357 0.05 -4.41 -6.13
N VAL A 358 0.22 -5.71 -6.00
CA VAL A 358 -0.70 -6.73 -6.51
C VAL A 358 -1.72 -7.12 -5.44
N ASP A 359 -2.80 -7.76 -5.88
CA ASP A 359 -3.87 -8.29 -5.03
C ASP A 359 -4.46 -7.24 -4.07
N TYR A 360 -4.49 -5.97 -4.49
CA TYR A 360 -5.17 -4.93 -3.73
C TYR A 360 -6.67 -5.20 -3.75
N VAL A 361 -7.24 -5.28 -2.56
CA VAL A 361 -8.67 -5.47 -2.33
C VAL A 361 -9.20 -4.20 -1.68
N GLU A 362 -10.31 -3.69 -2.22
CA GLU A 362 -11.01 -2.56 -1.65
C GLU A 362 -11.78 -3.00 -0.40
N ASP A 363 -11.51 -2.35 0.72
CA ASP A 363 -12.12 -2.68 2.00
C ASP A 363 -12.82 -1.46 2.62
N LEU A 364 -14.15 -1.52 2.68
CA LEU A 364 -15.01 -0.53 3.31
C LEU A 364 -15.15 -0.72 4.84
N ASN A 365 -14.69 -1.87 5.35
CA ASN A 365 -14.80 -2.35 6.73
C ASN A 365 -13.63 -1.92 7.61
N LEU A 366 -12.59 -1.35 7.00
CA LEU A 366 -11.56 -0.60 7.70
C LEU A 366 -12.26 0.59 8.35
N ASN A 367 -12.80 0.32 9.54
CA ASN A 367 -13.51 1.27 10.37
C ASN A 367 -12.48 2.31 10.78
N ASP A 368 -12.40 3.32 9.94
CA ASP A 368 -11.96 4.66 10.20
C ASP A 368 -12.31 5.04 11.66
N ALA A 369 -13.49 4.70 12.17
CA ALA A 369 -13.86 4.94 13.56
C ALA A 369 -13.03 4.18 14.62
N LYS A 370 -12.68 2.90 14.46
CA LYS A 370 -11.90 2.14 15.47
C LYS A 370 -10.43 2.58 15.49
N TYR A 371 -9.86 2.89 14.34
CA TYR A 371 -8.45 3.24 14.21
C TYR A 371 -8.19 4.77 14.23
N LEU A 372 -9.12 5.61 13.73
CA LEU A 372 -9.00 7.08 13.69
C LEU A 372 -9.63 7.79 14.90
N ASN A 373 -10.67 7.26 15.57
CA ASN A 373 -11.29 8.01 16.69
C ASN A 373 -10.46 7.99 17.98
N SER A 374 -9.46 7.11 18.09
CA SER A 374 -8.54 7.04 19.25
C SER A 374 -7.68 8.33 19.41
N ILE A 375 -7.67 9.22 18.42
CA ILE A 375 -6.86 10.46 18.43
C ILE A 375 -7.69 11.72 18.74
N LYS A 376 -9.04 11.65 18.72
CA LYS A 376 -9.90 12.82 19.02
C LYS A 376 -9.79 13.34 20.45
N GLY A 377 -9.02 12.67 21.33
CA GLY A 377 -8.78 13.11 22.70
C GLY A 377 -7.65 14.13 22.89
N GLN A 378 -6.89 14.52 21.86
CA GLN A 378 -5.79 15.49 22.01
C GLN A 378 -5.64 16.43 20.79
N ASN A 379 -6.35 17.58 20.81
CA ASN A 379 -6.17 18.84 20.04
C ASN A 379 -6.23 18.74 18.49
N HIS A 380 -6.91 19.56 17.68
CA HIS A 380 -7.61 20.84 17.76
C HIS A 380 -8.90 20.76 16.91
N LYS A 381 -9.92 21.59 17.21
CA LYS A 381 -11.06 21.83 16.33
C LYS A 381 -10.57 22.52 15.04
N GLU A 382 -10.68 21.86 13.89
CA GLU A 382 -10.68 22.55 12.60
C GLU A 382 -12.01 22.29 11.87
N ASN A 383 -12.70 23.38 11.56
CA ASN A 383 -14.02 23.41 10.95
C ASN A 383 -13.93 23.04 9.46
N SER A 384 -14.68 22.01 9.07
CA SER A 384 -14.80 21.45 7.72
C SER A 384 -15.52 22.34 6.68
N ALA A 385 -15.71 23.63 6.96
CA ALA A 385 -16.46 24.55 6.09
C ALA A 385 -15.56 25.42 5.19
N THR A 386 -14.27 25.60 5.53
CA THR A 386 -13.41 26.60 4.87
C THR A 386 -12.72 26.06 3.61
N THR A 387 -12.64 24.73 3.43
CA THR A 387 -11.93 24.07 2.32
C THR A 387 -12.64 24.21 0.96
N LEU A 388 -13.95 24.48 0.94
CA LEU A 388 -14.72 24.69 -0.29
C LEU A 388 -14.51 26.11 -0.89
N SER A 389 -14.23 27.12 -0.06
CA SER A 389 -14.07 28.51 -0.50
C SER A 389 -12.73 28.75 -1.23
N LEU A 390 -11.66 28.07 -0.80
CA LEU A 390 -10.32 28.22 -1.38
C LEU A 390 -10.16 27.53 -2.74
N LYS A 391 -10.87 26.41 -2.98
CA LYS A 391 -10.87 25.71 -4.27
C LYS A 391 -11.47 26.55 -5.40
N ASN A 392 -12.52 27.31 -5.11
CA ASN A 392 -13.14 28.17 -6.11
C ASN A 392 -12.24 29.35 -6.49
N LYS A 393 -11.53 29.98 -5.53
CA LYS A 393 -10.62 31.10 -5.84
C LYS A 393 -9.42 30.69 -6.69
N GLN A 394 -8.83 29.52 -6.45
CA GLN A 394 -7.67 29.04 -7.23
C GLN A 394 -8.05 28.63 -8.66
N GLN A 395 -9.24 28.07 -8.89
CA GLN A 395 -9.72 27.77 -10.24
C GLN A 395 -10.03 29.04 -11.06
N THR A 396 -10.54 30.11 -10.44
CA THR A 396 -10.80 31.37 -11.15
C THR A 396 -9.51 32.09 -11.56
N THR A 397 -8.46 32.06 -10.73
CA THR A 397 -7.16 32.66 -11.07
C THR A 397 -6.43 31.89 -12.19
N PHE A 398 -6.59 30.57 -12.26
CA PHE A 398 -5.99 29.76 -13.32
C PHE A 398 -6.64 30.00 -14.70
N LEU A 399 -7.97 30.22 -14.75
CA LEU A 399 -8.68 30.55 -15.99
C LEU A 399 -8.36 31.98 -16.50
N LEU A 400 -8.19 32.95 -15.60
CA LEU A 400 -7.87 34.33 -15.98
C LEU A 400 -6.43 34.48 -16.53
N ASN A 401 -5.47 33.68 -16.05
CA ASN A 401 -4.11 33.72 -16.56
C ASN A 401 -3.98 33.05 -17.95
N LYS A 402 -4.83 32.09 -18.29
CA LYS A 402 -4.84 31.42 -19.61
C LYS A 402 -5.40 32.31 -20.73
N LEU A 403 -6.20 33.33 -20.39
CA LEU A 403 -6.76 34.29 -21.35
C LEU A 403 -5.83 35.48 -21.64
N ARG A 404 -4.76 35.69 -20.85
CA ARG A 404 -3.80 36.77 -21.06
C ARG A 404 -2.60 36.41 -21.94
N THR A 405 -2.40 35.14 -22.26
CA THR A 405 -1.29 34.67 -23.10
C THR A 405 -1.66 34.48 -24.58
N ASN A 406 -2.88 34.86 -25.00
CA ASN A 406 -3.35 34.73 -26.38
C ASN A 406 -3.77 36.07 -27.02
N TYR A 407 -3.01 37.14 -26.79
CA TYR A 407 -3.02 38.33 -27.64
C TYR A 407 -1.61 38.91 -27.78
#